data_AF-A0A316RH68-F1
#
_entry.id   AF-A0A316RH68-F1
#
_cell.length_a   1.000
_cell.length_b   1.000
_cell.length_c   1.000
_cell.angle_alpha   90.00
_cell.angle_beta   90.00
_cell.angle_gamma   90.00
#
_symmetry.space_group_name_H-M   'P 1'
#
loop_
_entity.id
_entity.type
_entity.pdbx_description
1 polymer ?
#
loop_
_entity_poly.entity_id
_entity_poly.type
_entity_poly.pdbx_seq_one_letter_code
_entity_poly.pdbx_strand_id
1 'polypeptide(L)'
;MSRRRIAQAAILYAMGSLGYCLLELFWRGYTHWSMVVTGGFCFVLLYRMDGDFAGWPLLWRCFAGATAVTAIEFSVGCIVNLILGWRVWDYSGMPAQLLGQVCLPFYLLWFLLCIPVMEVTGRLRRLFYGRERGKAL
;
A
#
# COMPACT_ATOMS: atom_id res chain seq x y z
N MET A 1 -6.63 -21.56 15.08
CA MET A 1 -5.67 -20.44 14.88
C MET A 1 -5.73 -19.80 13.47
N SER A 2 -5.93 -20.52 12.35
CA SER A 2 -5.79 -19.92 11.00
C SER A 2 -6.92 -18.97 10.55
N ARG A 3 -8.19 -19.23 10.87
CA ARG A 3 -9.34 -18.42 10.41
C ARG A 3 -9.27 -16.94 10.81
N ARG A 4 -8.72 -16.63 11.99
CA ARG A 4 -8.62 -15.23 12.49
C ARG A 4 -7.57 -14.43 11.72
N ARG A 5 -6.41 -15.03 11.44
CA ARG A 5 -5.36 -14.41 10.63
C ARG A 5 -5.83 -14.15 9.20
N ILE A 6 -6.60 -15.08 8.64
CA ILE A 6 -7.23 -14.91 7.32
C ILE A 6 -8.20 -13.73 7.34
N ALA A 7 -9.07 -13.63 8.35
CA ALA A 7 -10.01 -12.51 8.47
C ALA A 7 -9.29 -11.16 8.65
N GLN A 8 -8.22 -11.10 9.45
CA GLN A 8 -7.40 -9.89 9.60
C GLN A 8 -6.76 -9.49 8.27
N ALA A 9 -6.15 -10.45 7.56
CA ALA A 9 -5.55 -10.20 6.25
C ALA A 9 -6.59 -9.72 5.23
N ALA A 10 -7.79 -10.30 5.24
CA ALA A 10 -8.89 -9.88 4.37
C ALA A 10 -9.35 -8.43 4.67
N ILE A 11 -9.45 -8.06 5.95
CA ILE A 11 -9.78 -6.69 6.36
C ILE A 11 -8.70 -5.71 5.88
N LEU A 12 -7.43 -6.01 6.14
CA LEU A 12 -6.30 -5.19 5.71
C LEU A 12 -6.27 -5.04 4.19
N TYR A 13 -6.46 -6.14 3.46
CA TYR A 13 -6.50 -6.13 2.00
C TYR A 13 -7.66 -5.30 1.47
N ALA A 14 -8.86 -5.44 2.04
CA ALA A 14 -10.03 -4.66 1.63
C ALA A 14 -9.82 -3.16 1.89
N MET A 15 -9.23 -2.79 3.04
CA MET A 15 -8.88 -1.40 3.36
C MET A 15 -7.88 -0.82 2.35
N GLY A 16 -6.83 -1.57 2.02
CA GLY A 16 -5.84 -1.16 1.03
C GLY A 16 -6.44 -1.00 -0.37
N SER A 17 -7.24 -1.99 -0.78
CA SER A 17 -7.91 -1.98 -2.08
C SER A 17 -8.81 -0.77 -2.24
N LEU A 18 -9.69 -0.54 -1.25
CA LEU A 18 -10.61 0.59 -1.27
C LEU A 18 -9.86 1.93 -1.20
N GLY A 19 -8.89 2.05 -0.28
CA GLY A 19 -8.11 3.28 -0.11
C GLY A 19 -7.37 3.66 -1.39
N TYR A 20 -6.71 2.71 -2.03
CA TYR A 20 -6.00 2.95 -3.28
C TYR A 20 -6.95 3.34 -4.41
N CYS A 21 -8.09 2.64 -4.56
CA CYS A 21 -9.10 2.99 -5.55
C CYS A 21 -9.65 4.40 -5.35
N LEU A 22 -9.91 4.82 -4.10
CA LEU A 22 -10.38 6.16 -3.80
C LEU A 22 -9.33 7.22 -4.15
N LEU A 23 -8.05 6.96 -3.87
CA LEU A 23 -6.95 7.85 -4.28
C LEU A 23 -6.87 7.99 -5.80
N GLU A 24 -6.98 6.89 -6.54
CA GLU A 24 -7.00 6.94 -8.01
C GLU A 24 -8.24 7.63 -8.57
N LEU A 25 -9.42 7.37 -8.02
CA LEU A 25 -10.64 8.06 -8.43
C LEU A 25 -10.54 9.57 -8.19
N PHE A 26 -9.94 9.98 -7.07
CA PHE A 26 -9.71 11.39 -6.79
C PHE A 26 -8.68 12.02 -7.75
N TRP A 27 -7.61 11.30 -8.10
CA TRP A 27 -6.51 11.83 -8.92
C TRP A 27 -6.78 11.77 -10.43
N ARG A 28 -7.39 10.69 -10.93
CA ARG A 28 -7.58 10.37 -12.37
C ARG A 28 -9.04 10.23 -12.80
N GLY A 29 -9.98 10.09 -11.87
CA GLY A 29 -11.41 9.91 -12.17
C GLY A 29 -11.83 8.47 -12.52
N TYR A 30 -10.90 7.52 -12.62
CA TYR A 30 -11.18 6.10 -12.85
C TYR A 30 -10.09 5.22 -12.23
N THR A 31 -10.38 3.94 -12.02
CA THR A 31 -9.43 2.93 -11.52
C THR A 31 -9.49 1.68 -12.40
N HIS A 32 -8.36 0.99 -12.53
CA HIS A 32 -8.29 -0.30 -13.20
C HIS A 32 -8.26 -1.42 -12.16
N TRP A 33 -8.86 -2.57 -12.45
CA TRP A 33 -8.98 -3.66 -11.47
C TRP A 33 -7.62 -4.16 -10.95
N SER A 34 -6.55 -4.04 -11.75
CA SER A 34 -5.18 -4.35 -11.29
C SER A 34 -4.73 -3.48 -10.12
N MET A 35 -5.25 -2.26 -10.02
CA MET A 35 -4.91 -1.30 -8.97
C MET A 35 -5.64 -1.62 -7.67
N VAL A 36 -6.85 -2.18 -7.75
CA VAL A 36 -7.56 -2.78 -6.60
C VAL A 36 -6.65 -3.83 -5.95
N VAL A 37 -6.10 -4.74 -6.77
CA VAL A 37 -5.22 -5.82 -6.30
C VAL A 37 -3.92 -5.26 -5.72
N THR A 38 -3.33 -4.30 -6.41
CA THR A 38 -2.08 -3.64 -6.01
C THR A 38 -2.25 -2.92 -4.67
N GLY A 39 -3.31 -2.14 -4.50
CA GLY A 39 -3.61 -1.42 -3.27
C GLY A 39 -3.80 -2.33 -2.06
N GLY A 40 -4.54 -3.42 -2.22
CA GLY A 40 -4.71 -4.43 -1.18
C GLY A 40 -3.39 -5.07 -0.76
N PHE A 41 -2.56 -5.44 -1.74
CA PHE A 41 -1.24 -6.01 -1.48
C PHE A 41 -0.31 -5.01 -0.78
N CYS A 42 -0.23 -3.77 -1.27
CA CYS A 42 0.56 -2.70 -0.67
C CYS A 42 0.19 -2.47 0.80
N PHE A 43 -1.09 -2.36 1.14
CA PHE A 43 -1.50 -2.10 2.53
C PHE A 43 -1.19 -3.26 3.47
N VAL A 44 -1.39 -4.51 3.03
CA VAL A 44 -0.99 -5.68 3.81
C VAL A 44 0.51 -5.69 4.06
N LEU A 45 1.31 -5.37 3.04
CA LEU A 45 2.77 -5.28 3.18
C LEU A 45 3.17 -4.18 4.15
N LEU A 46 2.61 -2.98 4.01
CA LEU A 46 2.86 -1.85 4.91
C LEU A 46 2.52 -2.21 6.35
N TYR A 47 1.38 -2.86 6.61
CA TYR A 47 1.03 -3.34 7.95
C TYR A 47 2.06 -4.32 8.53
N ARG A 48 2.68 -5.18 7.71
CA ARG A 48 3.71 -6.10 8.19
C ARG A 48 5.00 -5.37 8.50
N MET A 49 5.50 -4.59 7.54
CA MET A 49 6.71 -3.76 7.69
C MET A 49 6.63 -2.83 8.90
N ASP A 50 5.46 -2.22 9.12
CA ASP A 50 5.18 -1.39 10.28
C ASP A 50 5.43 -2.10 11.62
N GLY A 51 5.13 -3.40 11.68
CA GLY A 51 5.35 -4.21 12.87
C GLY A 51 6.79 -4.63 13.03
N ASP A 52 7.43 -5.02 11.93
CA ASP A 52 8.84 -5.42 11.90
C ASP A 52 9.77 -4.25 12.25
N PHE A 53 9.37 -3.04 11.87
CA PHE A 53 10.10 -1.80 12.14
C PHE A 53 9.52 -0.99 13.31
N ALA A 54 8.77 -1.60 14.23
CA ALA A 54 8.13 -0.88 15.34
C ALA A 54 9.11 -0.04 16.18
N GLY A 55 10.38 -0.47 16.28
CA GLY A 55 11.44 0.26 16.99
C GLY A 55 12.15 1.35 16.19
N TRP A 56 11.84 1.50 14.89
CA TRP A 56 12.46 2.53 14.04
C TRP A 56 11.72 3.86 14.15
N PRO A 57 12.41 5.00 13.97
CA PRO A 57 11.77 6.31 13.85
C PRO A 57 10.72 6.32 12.73
N LEU A 58 9.63 7.06 12.92
CA LEU A 58 8.52 7.15 11.97
C LEU A 58 8.99 7.47 10.54
N LEU A 59 9.93 8.40 10.39
CA LEU A 59 10.47 8.80 9.09
C LEU A 59 11.09 7.62 8.33
N TRP A 60 11.83 6.74 9.02
CA TRP A 60 12.45 5.57 8.40
C TRP A 60 11.41 4.52 8.02
N ARG A 61 10.33 4.39 8.79
CA ARG A 61 9.20 3.51 8.47
C ARG A 61 8.45 4.01 7.24
N CYS A 62 8.20 5.33 7.16
CA CYS A 62 7.60 5.95 5.98
C CYS A 62 8.50 5.83 4.75
N PHE A 63 9.81 6.00 4.91
CA PHE A 63 10.78 5.82 3.83
C PHE A 63 10.76 4.39 3.28
N ALA A 64 10.86 3.39 4.17
CA ALA A 64 10.78 1.99 3.79
C ALA A 64 9.43 1.65 3.13
N GLY A 65 8.33 2.16 3.68
CA GLY A 65 6.99 1.98 3.15
C GLY A 65 6.82 2.56 1.74
N ALA A 66 7.22 3.82 1.54
CA ALA A 66 7.16 4.47 0.22
C ALA A 66 8.02 3.75 -0.82
N THR A 67 9.21 3.29 -0.43
CA THR A 67 10.08 2.48 -1.28
C THR A 67 9.41 1.18 -1.67
N ALA A 68 8.77 0.48 -0.73
CA ALA A 68 8.06 -0.75 -1.01
C ALA A 68 6.86 -0.55 -1.96
N VAL A 69 6.03 0.47 -1.71
CA VAL A 69 4.90 0.79 -2.61
C VAL A 69 5.41 1.11 -4.02
N THR A 70 6.43 1.96 -4.12
CA THR A 70 7.00 2.36 -5.41
C THR A 70 7.61 1.16 -6.15
N ALA A 71 8.29 0.24 -5.45
CA ALA A 71 8.82 -0.97 -6.07
C ALA A 71 7.71 -1.90 -6.60
N ILE A 72 6.59 -2.01 -5.86
CA ILE A 72 5.42 -2.77 -6.30
C ILE A 72 4.79 -2.09 -7.53
N GLU A 73 4.56 -0.79 -7.48
CA GLU A 73 3.98 -0.03 -8.60
C GLU A 73 4.84 -0.13 -9.85
N PHE A 74 6.16 -0.03 -9.72
CA PHE A 74 7.08 -0.22 -10.82
C PHE A 74 6.94 -1.63 -11.42
N SER A 75 6.94 -2.66 -10.58
CA SER A 75 6.81 -4.06 -11.02
C SER A 75 5.46 -4.31 -11.71
N VAL A 76 4.36 -3.82 -11.13
CA VAL A 76 3.02 -3.92 -11.72
C VAL A 76 2.97 -3.14 -13.02
N GLY A 77 3.52 -1.93 -13.08
CA GLY A 77 3.58 -1.10 -14.28
C GLY A 77 4.33 -1.78 -15.42
N CYS A 78 5.48 -2.39 -15.13
CA CYS A 78 6.20 -3.20 -16.11
C CYS A 78 5.32 -4.34 -16.67
N ILE A 79 4.55 -5.02 -15.82
CA ILE A 79 3.66 -6.10 -16.26
C ILE A 79 2.49 -5.54 -17.08
N VAL A 80 1.70 -4.63 -16.51
CA VAL A 80 0.42 -4.21 -17.11
C VAL A 80 0.62 -3.25 -18.28
N ASN A 81 1.63 -2.38 -18.23
CA ASN A 81 1.85 -1.35 -19.26
C ASN A 81 2.89 -1.78 -20.30
N LEU A 82 4.03 -2.35 -19.89
CA LEU A 82 5.11 -2.69 -20.84
C LEU A 82 4.94 -4.07 -21.47
N ILE A 83 4.62 -5.09 -20.67
CA ILE A 83 4.46 -6.46 -21.17
C ILE A 83 3.08 -6.67 -21.82
N LEU A 84 2.01 -6.28 -21.11
CA LEU A 84 0.63 -6.52 -21.56
C LEU A 84 0.06 -5.38 -22.41
N GLY A 85 0.68 -4.20 -22.42
CA GLY A 85 0.27 -3.08 -23.26
C GLY A 85 -1.05 -2.43 -22.87
N TRP A 86 -1.57 -2.66 -21.65
CA TRP A 86 -2.88 -2.13 -21.23
C TRP A 86 -2.89 -0.62 -21.00
N ARG A 87 -1.72 0.01 -20.89
CA ARG A 87 -1.56 1.47 -20.72
C ARG A 87 -2.46 2.00 -19.60
N VAL A 88 -2.47 1.31 -18.47
CA VAL A 88 -3.23 1.63 -17.27
C VAL A 88 -2.84 3.02 -16.75
N TRP A 89 -1.57 3.40 -16.79
CA TRP A 89 -1.12 4.78 -16.53
C TRP A 89 0.16 5.10 -17.33
N ASP A 90 0.52 6.38 -17.37
CA ASP A 90 1.74 6.86 -18.02
C ASP A 90 2.32 8.07 -17.28
N TYR A 91 3.53 7.92 -16.73
CA TYR A 91 4.29 8.96 -16.04
C TYR A 91 5.50 9.46 -16.85
N SER A 92 5.56 9.17 -18.15
CA SER A 92 6.72 9.54 -19.00
C SER A 92 6.98 11.06 -19.06
N GLY A 93 5.95 11.88 -18.84
CA GLY A 93 6.06 13.34 -18.78
C GLY A 93 6.41 13.91 -17.40
N MET A 94 6.60 13.07 -16.37
CA MET A 94 6.84 13.51 -14.99
C MET A 94 8.34 13.60 -14.67
N PRO A 95 8.76 14.51 -13.78
CA PRO A 95 10.16 14.65 -13.41
C PRO A 95 10.66 13.41 -12.65
N ALA A 96 11.90 13.02 -12.92
CA ALA A 96 12.57 11.85 -12.31
C ALA A 96 11.70 10.58 -12.38
N GLN A 97 11.10 10.34 -13.54
CA GLN A 97 10.38 9.11 -13.85
C GLN A 97 11.33 7.95 -14.18
N LEU A 98 10.87 6.73 -13.92
CA LEU A 98 11.51 5.48 -14.34
C LEU A 98 10.57 4.70 -15.26
N LEU A 99 10.96 4.57 -16.53
CA LEU A 99 10.24 3.86 -17.60
C LEU A 99 8.74 4.26 -17.76
N GLY A 100 8.38 5.45 -17.33
CA GLY A 100 7.00 5.95 -17.29
C GLY A 100 6.11 5.23 -16.27
N GLN A 101 6.67 4.39 -15.40
CA GLN A 101 5.91 3.54 -14.48
C GLN A 101 5.85 4.09 -13.06
N VAL A 102 6.93 4.71 -12.59
CA VAL A 102 6.98 5.43 -11.31
C VAL A 102 7.71 6.74 -11.48
N CYS A 103 7.50 7.70 -10.58
CA CYS A 103 8.22 8.97 -10.58
C CYS A 103 8.38 9.54 -9.18
N LEU A 104 9.32 10.48 -9.03
CA LEU A 104 9.64 11.08 -7.74
C LEU A 104 8.44 11.80 -7.06
N PRO A 105 7.59 12.56 -7.77
CA PRO A 105 6.40 13.16 -7.15
C PRO A 105 5.47 12.14 -6.47
N PHE A 106 5.21 10.99 -7.10
CA PHE A 106 4.39 9.94 -6.48
C PHE A 106 5.11 9.23 -5.35
N TYR A 107 6.43 9.00 -5.46
CA TYR A 107 7.21 8.49 -4.33
C TYR A 107 7.07 9.38 -3.08
N LEU A 108 7.16 10.71 -3.25
CA LEU A 108 6.97 11.67 -2.16
C LEU A 108 5.53 11.65 -1.64
N LEU A 109 4.54 11.51 -2.51
CA LEU A 109 3.15 11.34 -2.10
C LEU A 109 2.98 10.08 -1.24
N TRP A 110 3.56 8.94 -1.64
CA TRP A 110 3.52 7.70 -0.87
C TRP A 110 4.24 7.84 0.47
N PHE A 111 5.36 8.55 0.51
CA PHE A 111 6.07 8.86 1.75
C PHE A 111 5.20 9.65 2.73
N LEU A 112 4.49 10.68 2.25
CA LEU A 112 3.58 11.46 3.08
C LEU A 112 2.37 10.63 3.52
N LEU A 113 1.78 9.85 2.61
CA LEU A 113 0.66 8.96 2.92
C LEU A 113 1.03 7.84 3.89
N CYS A 114 2.30 7.43 3.95
CA CYS A 114 2.74 6.47 4.95
C CYS A 114 2.54 7.01 6.38
N ILE A 115 2.61 8.32 6.62
CA ILE A 115 2.44 8.90 7.97
C ILE A 115 1.10 8.49 8.60
N PRO A 116 -0.07 8.80 8.01
CA PRO A 116 -1.36 8.36 8.55
C PRO A 116 -1.52 6.84 8.46
N VAL A 117 -0.95 6.17 7.45
CA VAL A 117 -1.04 4.71 7.34
C VAL A 117 -0.36 4.01 8.52
N MET A 118 0.84 4.43 8.93
CA MET A 118 1.56 3.84 10.07
C MET A 118 0.79 4.00 11.40
N GLU A 119 0.06 5.10 11.56
CA GLU A 119 -0.82 5.30 12.71
C GLU A 119 -2.03 4.33 12.66
N VAL A 120 -2.65 4.19 11.48
CA VAL A 120 -3.77 3.26 11.27
C VAL A 120 -3.32 1.82 11.50
N THR A 121 -2.19 1.38 10.96
CA THR A 121 -1.66 0.02 11.14
C THR A 121 -1.34 -0.25 12.61
N GLY A 122 -0.78 0.72 13.33
CA GLY A 122 -0.55 0.65 14.78
C GLY A 122 -1.85 0.45 15.56
N ARG A 123 -2.91 1.21 15.24
CA ARG A 123 -4.24 1.06 15.86
C ARG A 123 -4.86 -0.31 15.56
N LEU A 124 -4.80 -0.75 14.29
CA LEU A 124 -5.32 -2.05 13.87
C LEU A 124 -4.60 -3.19 14.58
N ARG A 125 -3.28 -3.10 14.76
CA ARG A 125 -2.50 -4.09 15.51
C ARG A 125 -2.95 -4.20 16.97
N ARG A 126 -3.14 -3.06 17.65
CA ARG A 126 -3.68 -3.03 19.02
C ARG A 126 -5.09 -3.64 19.09
N LEU A 127 -5.96 -3.31 18.14
CA LEU A 127 -7.32 -3.85 18.05
C LEU A 127 -7.33 -5.37 17.84
N PHE A 128 -6.50 -5.86 16.93
CA PHE A 128 -6.35 -7.28 16.64
C PHE A 128 -5.81 -8.05 17.85
N TYR A 129 -4.82 -7.51 18.55
CA TYR A 129 -4.27 -8.11 19.77
C TYR A 129 -5.29 -8.13 20.93
N GLY A 130 -6.02 -7.03 21.15
CA GLY A 130 -7.06 -6.95 22.18
C GLY A 130 -8.19 -7.97 21.95
N ARG A 131 -8.57 -8.20 20.69
CA ARG A 131 -9.58 -9.21 20.31
C ARG A 131 -9.11 -10.64 20.54
N GLU A 132 -7.80 -10.89 20.57
CA GLU A 132 -7.24 -12.19 20.92
C GLU A 132 -7.29 -12.44 22.44
N ARG A 133 -6.97 -11.43 23.27
CA ARG A 133 -7.01 -11.53 24.75
C ARG A 133 -8.42 -11.61 25.32
N GLY A 134 -9.37 -10.79 24.84
CA GLY A 134 -10.73 -10.73 25.39
C GLY A 134 -11.61 -11.97 25.15
N LYS A 135 -11.10 -12.99 24.47
CA LYS A 135 -11.77 -14.30 24.27
C LYS A 135 -11.02 -15.47 24.91
N ALA A 136 -9.93 -15.19 25.62
CA ALA A 136 -9.15 -16.18 26.37
C ALA A 136 -9.46 -16.16 27.88
N LEU A 137 -10.29 -15.20 28.32
CA LEU A 137 -10.97 -15.12 29.62
C LEU A 137 -12.43 -15.56 29.41
#